data_AF-A0A1F3SWH4-F1
#
_entry.id   AF-A0A1F3SWH4-F1
#
_cell.length_a   1.000
_cell.length_b   1.000
_cell.length_c   1.000
_cell.angle_alpha   90.00
_cell.angle_beta   90.00
_cell.angle_gamma   90.00
#
_symmetry.space_group_name_H-M   'P 1'
#
loop_
_entity.id
_entity.type
_entity.pdbx_description
1 polymer ?
#
loop_
_entity_poly.entity_id
_entity_poly.type
_entity_poly.pdbx_seq_one_letter_code
_entity_poly.pdbx_strand_id
1 'polypeptide(L)'
;MFRLSLLSSSAALVLPAAFTALCAFAAPVDTISRRVEVSENTACETTESCSLLGASLTVENYRVNFSDGASFGTKAHVAYETSSLETLEDYVVVQFIRGCQFESSRKNGQVKTEHSIERELFGQIVPLVHPEWIVDSTDRDPVYNSASERGVPRHHYYRWNLVPGSFEKKTMRYYGQAKPINPRLYVQDLPGTAFATGTANNESAKNISLEFRSCIYKAKDVPEISVPENLLPEAKPVVCFDWRSSFIYDFERRLFTSQNGISESCR
;
A
#
# COMPACT_ATOMS: atom_id res chain seq x y z
N MET A 1 -84.67 31.89 17.27
CA MET A 1 -83.38 31.66 17.95
C MET A 1 -82.44 30.98 16.96
N PHE A 2 -81.49 31.73 16.40
CA PHE A 2 -80.47 31.21 15.47
C PHE A 2 -79.39 30.45 16.25
N ARG A 3 -79.09 29.20 15.87
CA ARG A 3 -77.91 28.46 16.32
C ARG A 3 -76.87 28.49 15.20
N LEU A 4 -75.75 29.18 15.46
CA LEU A 4 -74.51 29.10 14.67
C LEU A 4 -73.75 27.82 15.06
N SER A 5 -73.39 27.01 14.07
CA SER A 5 -72.43 25.91 14.20
C SER A 5 -71.05 26.39 13.72
N LEU A 6 -70.09 26.50 14.64
CA LEU A 6 -68.68 26.77 14.35
C LEU A 6 -67.93 25.45 14.09
N LEU A 7 -67.39 25.30 12.88
CA LEU A 7 -66.44 24.25 12.52
C LEU A 7 -65.03 24.67 12.98
N SER A 8 -64.41 23.82 13.79
CA SER A 8 -63.01 23.92 14.21
C SER A 8 -62.13 23.20 13.18
N SER A 9 -61.30 23.94 12.45
CA SER A 9 -60.22 23.38 11.63
C SER A 9 -58.91 23.40 12.42
N SER A 10 -58.41 22.23 12.79
CA SER A 10 -57.05 22.06 13.31
C SER A 10 -56.06 21.98 12.14
N ALA A 11 -55.23 23.02 12.00
CA ALA A 11 -54.07 22.99 11.11
C ALA A 11 -52.92 22.25 11.82
N ALA A 12 -52.55 21.07 11.33
CA ALA A 12 -51.37 20.35 11.78
C ALA A 12 -50.12 20.96 11.13
N LEU A 13 -49.23 21.51 11.97
CA LEU A 13 -47.93 22.04 11.57
C LEU A 13 -46.98 20.85 11.32
N VAL A 14 -46.69 20.54 10.05
CA VAL A 14 -45.67 19.55 9.68
C VAL A 14 -44.32 20.23 9.66
N LEU A 15 -43.46 19.96 10.65
CA LEU A 15 -42.07 20.40 10.68
C LEU A 15 -41.24 19.56 9.69
N PRO A 16 -40.46 20.17 8.78
CA PRO A 16 -39.55 19.43 7.92
C PRO A 16 -38.40 18.85 8.76
N ALA A 17 -38.22 17.54 8.69
CA ALA A 17 -37.06 16.87 9.25
C ALA A 17 -35.80 17.36 8.52
N ALA A 18 -34.97 18.14 9.22
CA ALA A 18 -33.67 18.54 8.72
C ALA A 18 -32.76 17.30 8.65
N PHE A 19 -32.57 16.78 7.44
CA PHE A 19 -31.51 15.82 7.15
C PHE A 19 -30.16 16.54 7.31
N THR A 20 -29.54 16.43 8.47
CA THR A 20 -28.12 16.75 8.65
C THR A 20 -27.32 15.70 7.89
N ALA A 21 -26.88 16.05 6.68
CA ALA A 21 -25.90 15.28 5.96
C ALA A 21 -24.63 15.18 6.81
N LEU A 22 -24.36 13.98 7.35
CA LEU A 22 -23.08 13.63 7.96
C LEU A 22 -22.02 13.67 6.86
N CYS A 23 -21.42 14.85 6.64
CA CYS A 23 -20.18 14.93 5.90
C CYS A 23 -19.13 14.18 6.70
N ALA A 24 -18.76 12.98 6.24
CA ALA A 24 -17.60 12.26 6.74
C ALA A 24 -16.36 13.10 6.38
N PHE A 25 -15.87 13.87 7.35
CA PHE A 25 -14.60 14.58 7.19
C PHE A 25 -13.48 13.55 7.23
N ALA A 26 -12.85 13.30 6.09
CA ALA A 26 -11.61 12.54 6.06
C ALA A 26 -10.56 13.31 6.87
N ALA A 27 -9.97 12.66 7.87
CA ALA A 27 -8.89 13.26 8.65
C ALA A 27 -7.74 13.68 7.73
N PRO A 28 -7.12 14.85 7.96
CA PRO A 28 -6.02 15.31 7.14
C PRO A 28 -4.84 14.34 7.20
N VAL A 29 -4.21 14.11 6.05
CA VAL A 29 -3.02 13.25 5.92
C VAL A 29 -1.80 14.16 5.80
N ASP A 30 -0.89 14.09 6.77
CA ASP A 30 0.38 14.81 6.76
C ASP A 30 1.46 13.92 6.13
N THR A 31 2.18 14.42 5.12
CA THR A 31 3.41 13.75 4.65
C THR A 31 4.56 14.11 5.59
N ILE A 32 5.11 13.12 6.29
CA ILE A 32 6.25 13.30 7.21
C ILE A 32 7.56 13.38 6.43
N SER A 33 7.75 12.47 5.48
CA SER A 33 8.94 12.45 4.63
C SER A 33 8.61 11.88 3.27
N ARG A 34 9.38 12.31 2.28
CA ARG A 34 9.30 11.82 0.90
C ARG A 34 10.71 11.55 0.38
N ARG A 35 10.90 10.37 -0.21
CA ARG A 35 12.12 9.99 -0.91
C ARG A 35 11.76 9.62 -2.34
N VAL A 36 12.55 10.10 -3.29
CA VAL A 36 12.43 9.76 -4.71
C VAL A 36 13.77 9.24 -5.19
N GLU A 37 13.75 8.08 -5.81
CA GLU A 37 14.88 7.48 -6.50
C GLU A 37 14.50 7.28 -7.97
N VAL A 38 15.43 7.60 -8.87
CA VAL A 38 15.26 7.44 -10.30
C VAL A 38 16.48 6.68 -10.83
N SER A 39 16.23 5.75 -11.74
CA SER A 39 17.27 4.98 -12.42
C SER A 39 17.01 5.01 -13.91
N GLU A 40 18.00 5.46 -14.67
CA GLU A 40 18.03 5.36 -16.12
C GLU A 40 18.61 4.00 -16.53
N ASN A 41 18.06 3.40 -17.58
CA ASN A 41 18.52 2.11 -18.06
C ASN A 41 19.75 2.25 -18.99
N THR A 42 20.89 2.62 -18.42
CA THR A 42 22.14 2.84 -19.18
C THR A 42 22.78 1.55 -19.67
N ALA A 43 22.43 0.40 -19.09
CA ALA A 43 22.97 -0.92 -19.43
C ALA A 43 22.02 -1.75 -20.34
N CYS A 44 21.15 -1.07 -21.09
CA CYS A 44 20.05 -1.72 -21.79
C CYS A 44 20.48 -2.74 -22.84
N GLU A 45 21.62 -2.53 -23.51
CA GLU A 45 22.17 -3.47 -24.50
C GLU A 45 22.55 -4.80 -23.83
N THR A 46 23.20 -4.74 -22.67
CA THR A 46 23.65 -5.93 -21.93
C THR A 46 22.52 -6.72 -21.29
N THR A 47 21.41 -6.04 -20.97
CA THR A 47 20.23 -6.67 -20.36
C THR A 47 19.12 -6.97 -21.38
N GLU A 48 19.36 -6.65 -22.66
CA GLU A 48 18.39 -6.72 -23.76
C GLU A 48 17.07 -6.04 -23.39
N SER A 49 17.16 -4.82 -22.88
CA SER A 49 16.02 -4.10 -22.29
C SER A 49 15.90 -2.66 -22.78
N CYS A 50 16.38 -2.33 -23.98
CA CYS A 50 16.41 -0.95 -24.49
C CYS A 50 15.04 -0.31 -24.73
N SER A 51 13.96 -1.08 -24.71
CA SER A 51 12.62 -0.50 -24.66
C SER A 51 12.25 0.05 -23.28
N LEU A 52 12.93 -0.33 -22.19
CA LEU A 52 12.83 0.32 -20.88
C LEU A 52 13.77 1.53 -20.83
N LEU A 53 13.20 2.72 -20.68
CA LEU A 53 13.95 3.97 -20.60
C LEU A 53 14.46 4.22 -19.17
N GLY A 54 13.61 3.93 -18.19
CA GLY A 54 13.96 4.13 -16.79
C GLY A 54 12.89 3.70 -15.82
N ALA A 55 13.23 3.82 -14.55
CA ALA A 55 12.38 3.44 -13.44
C ALA A 55 12.52 4.43 -12.29
N SER A 56 11.52 4.43 -11.40
CA SER A 56 11.56 5.27 -10.21
C SER A 56 10.82 4.63 -9.04
N LEU A 57 11.32 4.92 -7.84
CA LEU A 57 10.65 4.63 -6.59
C LEU A 57 10.32 5.96 -5.90
N THR A 58 9.08 6.15 -5.49
CA THR A 58 8.67 7.22 -4.57
C THR A 58 8.14 6.60 -3.28
N VAL A 59 8.76 6.92 -2.15
CA VAL A 59 8.33 6.47 -0.81
C VAL A 59 7.91 7.69 0.00
N GLU A 60 6.70 7.65 0.54
CA GLU A 60 6.14 8.67 1.41
C GLU A 60 5.77 8.07 2.75
N ASN A 61 6.39 8.53 3.83
CA ASN A 61 5.89 8.27 5.17
C ASN A 61 4.87 9.34 5.52
N TYR A 62 3.73 8.91 6.05
CA TYR A 62 2.63 9.81 6.37
C TYR A 62 2.09 9.57 7.77
N ARG A 63 1.39 10.59 8.28
CA ARG A 63 0.68 10.59 9.55
C ARG A 63 -0.75 11.01 9.32
N VAL A 64 -1.68 10.30 9.94
CA VAL A 64 -3.09 10.69 10.03
C VAL A 64 -3.39 11.00 11.49
N ASN A 65 -3.83 12.21 11.77
CA ASN A 65 -4.16 12.63 13.13
C ASN A 65 -5.65 12.37 13.41
N PHE A 66 -5.93 11.70 14.51
CA PHE A 66 -7.26 11.46 15.06
C PHE A 66 -7.40 12.18 16.41
N SER A 67 -8.61 12.22 16.97
CA SER A 67 -8.86 12.86 18.27
C SER A 67 -8.14 12.17 19.43
N ASP A 68 -7.88 10.87 19.30
CA ASP A 68 -7.34 9.98 20.32
C ASP A 68 -5.91 9.50 20.03
N GLY A 69 -5.29 9.98 18.95
CA GLY A 69 -3.93 9.60 18.62
C GLY A 69 -3.55 9.89 17.17
N ALA A 70 -2.46 9.28 16.73
CA ALA A 70 -2.01 9.37 15.35
C ALA A 70 -1.72 7.97 14.81
N SER A 71 -2.00 7.79 13.52
CA SER A 71 -1.62 6.59 12.77
C SER A 71 -0.53 6.93 11.77
N PHE A 72 0.50 6.09 11.70
CA PHE A 72 1.68 6.28 10.86
C PHE A 72 1.71 5.20 9.79
N GLY A 73 2.03 5.57 8.56
CA GLY A 73 2.11 4.61 7.46
C GLY A 73 3.14 4.99 6.43
N THR A 74 3.37 4.06 5.51
CA THR A 74 4.21 4.27 4.33
C THR A 74 3.38 4.00 3.09
N LYS A 75 3.60 4.79 2.04
CA LYS A 75 3.09 4.55 0.70
C LYS A 75 4.26 4.51 -0.26
N ALA A 76 4.36 3.47 -1.06
CA ALA A 76 5.37 3.35 -2.10
C ALA A 76 4.74 3.32 -3.49
N HIS A 77 5.37 3.98 -4.44
CA HIS A 77 5.07 3.86 -5.87
C HIS A 77 6.32 3.41 -6.60
N VAL A 78 6.23 2.31 -7.33
CA VAL A 78 7.29 1.82 -8.22
C VAL A 78 6.78 1.98 -9.64
N ALA A 79 7.45 2.84 -10.41
CA ALA A 79 7.05 3.17 -11.76
C ALA A 79 8.16 2.86 -12.75
N TYR A 80 7.78 2.52 -13.98
CA TYR A 80 8.71 2.37 -15.09
C TYR A 80 8.16 3.02 -16.35
N GLU A 81 9.08 3.45 -17.20
CA GLU A 81 8.80 4.13 -18.45
C GLU A 81 9.49 3.43 -19.60
N THR A 82 8.79 3.28 -20.71
CA THR A 82 9.24 2.56 -21.90
C THR A 82 9.24 3.46 -23.13
N SER A 83 9.87 3.00 -24.21
CA SER A 83 9.97 3.74 -25.47
C SER A 83 8.63 3.90 -26.19
N SER A 84 7.67 3.00 -25.95
CA SER A 84 6.35 3.04 -26.58
C SER A 84 5.28 2.32 -25.75
N LEU A 85 4.01 2.54 -26.08
CA LEU A 85 2.88 1.91 -25.37
C LEU A 85 2.89 0.38 -25.54
N GLU A 86 3.36 -0.11 -26.68
CA GLU A 86 3.40 -1.52 -27.05
C GLU A 86 4.39 -2.31 -26.18
N THR A 87 5.45 -1.65 -25.70
CA THR A 87 6.51 -2.28 -24.89
C THR A 87 6.22 -2.24 -23.39
N LEU A 88 5.08 -1.70 -22.97
CA LEU A 88 4.71 -1.63 -21.54
C LEU A 88 4.57 -3.01 -20.90
N GLU A 89 4.04 -3.98 -21.65
CA GLU A 89 3.80 -5.35 -21.17
C GLU A 89 5.08 -6.19 -21.14
N ASP A 90 6.18 -5.73 -21.76
CA ASP A 90 7.47 -6.42 -21.77
C ASP A 90 8.15 -6.41 -20.39
N TYR A 91 7.65 -5.60 -19.46
CA TYR A 91 8.22 -5.41 -18.13
C TYR A 91 7.19 -5.58 -17.03
N VAL A 92 7.61 -6.13 -15.89
CA VAL A 92 6.76 -6.33 -14.71
C VAL A 92 7.53 -5.96 -13.45
N VAL A 93 6.79 -5.57 -12.40
CA VAL A 93 7.33 -5.35 -11.06
C VAL A 93 7.10 -6.60 -10.22
N VAL A 94 8.18 -7.13 -9.66
CA VAL A 94 8.15 -8.16 -8.61
C VAL A 94 8.61 -7.49 -7.33
N GLN A 95 7.84 -7.68 -6.25
CA GLN A 95 8.17 -7.17 -4.94
C GLN A 95 8.59 -8.32 -4.04
N PHE A 96 9.60 -8.10 -3.22
CA PHE A 96 10.03 -8.99 -2.16
C PHE A 96 9.82 -8.29 -0.82
N ILE A 97 9.49 -9.06 0.20
CA ILE A 97 9.23 -8.57 1.55
C ILE A 97 9.98 -9.41 2.58
N ARG A 98 10.43 -8.75 3.64
CA ARG A 98 10.80 -9.39 4.91
C ARG A 98 10.43 -8.53 6.10
N GLY A 99 10.44 -9.11 7.29
CA GLY A 99 10.06 -8.49 8.55
C GLY A 99 8.64 -8.87 8.97
N CYS A 100 8.02 -8.05 9.82
CA CYS A 100 6.71 -8.37 10.36
C CYS A 100 5.87 -7.15 10.72
N GLN A 101 4.56 -7.40 10.89
CA GLN A 101 3.69 -6.55 11.70
C GLN A 101 3.34 -7.30 12.97
N PHE A 102 3.33 -6.58 14.09
CA PHE A 102 3.06 -7.20 15.39
C PHE A 102 2.37 -6.22 16.33
N GLU A 103 1.62 -6.78 17.26
CA GLU A 103 1.01 -6.05 18.35
C GLU A 103 1.95 -6.10 19.56
N SER A 104 2.01 -5.02 20.32
CA SER A 104 2.69 -4.98 21.60
C SER A 104 1.79 -4.34 22.65
N SER A 105 1.90 -4.77 23.91
CA SER A 105 1.17 -4.18 25.02
C SER A 105 2.05 -4.04 26.26
N ARG A 106 1.84 -2.97 27.02
CA ARG A 106 2.50 -2.76 28.32
C ARG A 106 1.48 -2.86 29.44
N LYS A 107 1.67 -3.85 30.31
CA LYS A 107 0.88 -4.07 31.52
C LYS A 107 1.82 -4.23 32.71
N ASN A 108 1.62 -3.44 33.77
CA ASN A 108 2.46 -3.46 34.98
C ASN A 108 3.97 -3.32 34.69
N GLY A 109 4.33 -2.47 33.73
CA GLY A 109 5.73 -2.24 33.32
C GLY A 109 6.35 -3.32 32.43
N GLN A 110 5.66 -4.43 32.19
CA GLN A 110 6.12 -5.48 31.29
C GLN A 110 5.55 -5.29 29.90
N VAL A 111 6.41 -5.32 28.88
CA VAL A 111 6.01 -5.30 27.46
C VAL A 111 5.88 -6.73 26.96
N LYS A 112 4.75 -7.05 26.32
CA LYS A 112 4.48 -8.31 25.63
C LYS A 112 4.28 -8.04 24.14
N THR A 113 4.78 -8.92 23.29
CA THR A 113 4.60 -8.89 21.83
C THR A 113 3.77 -10.07 21.36
N GLU A 114 2.90 -9.85 20.38
CA GLU A 114 2.03 -10.86 19.77
C GLU A 114 1.98 -10.68 18.24
N HIS A 115 2.01 -11.80 17.50
CA HIS A 115 2.01 -11.83 16.03
C HIS A 115 0.66 -12.30 15.49
N SER A 116 -0.39 -11.59 15.85
CA SER A 116 -1.79 -11.85 15.47
C SER A 116 -2.16 -11.31 14.08
N ILE A 117 -1.28 -10.53 13.46
CA ILE A 117 -1.57 -9.84 12.19
C ILE A 117 -1.31 -10.80 11.04
N GLU A 118 -2.36 -11.09 10.28
CA GLU A 118 -2.33 -11.99 9.13
C GLU A 118 -2.36 -11.22 7.81
N ARG A 119 -1.95 -11.88 6.74
CA ARG A 119 -2.06 -11.39 5.36
C ARG A 119 -2.34 -12.53 4.40
N GLU A 120 -2.82 -12.18 3.22
CA GLU A 120 -2.83 -13.11 2.09
C GLU A 120 -1.43 -13.21 1.46
N LEU A 121 -1.02 -14.44 1.15
CA LEU A 121 0.23 -14.79 0.49
C LEU A 121 -0.01 -16.03 -0.38
N PHE A 122 0.08 -15.89 -1.70
CA PHE A 122 -0.11 -16.98 -2.67
C PHE A 122 -1.42 -17.79 -2.45
N GLY A 123 -2.53 -17.10 -2.18
CA GLY A 123 -3.85 -17.67 -1.95
C GLY A 123 -4.05 -18.31 -0.56
N GLN A 124 -3.13 -18.08 0.37
CA GLN A 124 -3.23 -18.55 1.75
C GLN A 124 -3.23 -17.38 2.73
N ILE A 125 -3.92 -17.54 3.86
CA ILE A 125 -3.84 -16.60 4.98
C ILE A 125 -2.73 -17.08 5.92
N VAL A 126 -1.70 -16.25 6.09
CA VAL A 126 -0.53 -16.54 6.92
C VAL A 126 -0.24 -15.37 7.87
N PRO A 127 0.41 -15.60 9.03
CA PRO A 127 0.95 -14.51 9.82
C PRO A 127 1.90 -13.65 9.00
N LEU A 128 1.82 -12.32 9.14
CA LEU A 128 2.72 -11.37 8.50
C LEU A 128 4.05 -11.33 9.26
N VAL A 129 4.78 -12.44 9.21
CA VAL A 129 6.08 -12.67 9.83
C VAL A 129 6.97 -13.42 8.83
N HIS A 130 7.94 -12.71 8.27
CA HIS A 130 8.84 -13.22 7.23
C HIS A 130 10.29 -12.86 7.58
N PRO A 131 10.99 -13.68 8.39
CA PRO A 131 12.38 -13.38 8.78
C PRO A 131 13.32 -13.27 7.56
N GLU A 132 13.05 -14.10 6.55
CA GLU A 132 13.76 -14.14 5.28
C GLU A 132 13.00 -13.38 4.19
N TRP A 133 13.72 -13.03 3.12
CA TRP A 133 13.11 -12.49 1.92
C TRP A 133 12.21 -13.53 1.26
N ILE A 134 10.98 -13.12 0.94
CA ILE A 134 10.03 -13.89 0.14
C ILE A 134 9.44 -13.00 -0.96
N VAL A 135 8.84 -13.60 -1.99
CA VAL A 135 8.03 -12.89 -2.96
C VAL A 135 6.76 -12.38 -2.28
N ASP A 136 6.50 -11.08 -2.45
CA ASP A 136 5.34 -10.39 -1.94
C ASP A 136 4.22 -10.44 -2.98
N SER A 137 3.39 -11.49 -2.95
CA SER A 137 2.23 -11.59 -3.83
C SER A 137 1.05 -12.26 -3.14
N THR A 138 -0.15 -11.74 -3.38
CA THR A 138 -1.40 -12.38 -2.96
C THR A 138 -1.77 -13.55 -3.88
N ASP A 139 -1.45 -13.42 -5.16
CA ASP A 139 -1.74 -14.41 -6.20
C ASP A 139 -0.59 -15.42 -6.37
N ARG A 140 -0.85 -16.50 -7.10
CA ARG A 140 0.21 -17.46 -7.48
C ARG A 140 1.21 -16.88 -8.48
N ASP A 141 0.85 -15.79 -9.15
CA ASP A 141 1.73 -15.02 -9.99
C ASP A 141 2.65 -14.15 -9.10
N PRO A 142 3.99 -14.26 -9.22
CA PRO A 142 4.93 -13.47 -8.42
C PRO A 142 4.94 -11.96 -8.78
N VAL A 143 4.26 -11.54 -9.83
CA VAL A 143 4.15 -10.13 -10.21
C VAL A 143 3.26 -9.40 -9.22
N TYR A 144 3.78 -8.29 -8.69
CA TYR A 144 3.08 -7.48 -7.71
C TYR A 144 1.88 -6.78 -8.35
N ASN A 145 0.72 -6.83 -7.69
CA ASN A 145 -0.57 -6.38 -8.23
C ASN A 145 -0.91 -7.05 -9.59
N SER A 146 -0.56 -8.33 -9.76
CA SER A 146 -1.05 -9.14 -10.88
C SER A 146 -2.53 -9.47 -10.72
N ALA A 147 -3.15 -9.97 -11.79
CA ALA A 147 -4.47 -10.57 -11.75
C ALA A 147 -4.32 -12.08 -11.98
N SER A 148 -4.84 -12.89 -11.05
CA SER A 148 -4.83 -14.36 -11.15
C SER A 148 -5.88 -14.94 -12.10
N GLU A 149 -6.71 -14.11 -12.71
CA GLU A 149 -7.85 -14.53 -13.53
C GLU A 149 -7.42 -14.95 -14.94
N ARG A 150 -7.92 -16.11 -15.39
CA ARG A 150 -7.60 -16.63 -16.72
C ARG A 150 -8.03 -15.65 -17.83
N GLY A 151 -7.09 -15.30 -18.70
CA GLY A 151 -7.34 -14.41 -19.83
C GLY A 151 -7.29 -12.92 -19.48
N VAL A 152 -6.96 -12.59 -18.24
CA VAL A 152 -6.70 -11.22 -17.79
C VAL A 152 -5.20 -10.95 -17.86
N PRO A 153 -4.74 -9.84 -18.48
CA PRO A 153 -3.32 -9.50 -18.52
C PRO A 153 -2.73 -9.31 -17.11
N ARG A 154 -1.46 -9.70 -16.92
CA ARG A 154 -0.74 -9.52 -15.64
C ARG A 154 -0.73 -8.08 -15.15
N HIS A 155 -0.78 -7.12 -16.07
CA HIS A 155 -0.78 -5.69 -15.78
C HIS A 155 -2.15 -5.14 -15.38
N HIS A 156 -3.21 -5.95 -15.28
CA HIS A 156 -4.59 -5.44 -15.12
C HIS A 156 -4.76 -4.40 -14.01
N TYR A 157 -4.15 -4.62 -12.83
CA TYR A 157 -4.20 -3.69 -11.70
C TYR A 157 -3.03 -2.69 -11.64
N TYR A 158 -2.19 -2.64 -12.68
CA TYR A 158 -1.19 -1.59 -12.83
C TYR A 158 -1.92 -0.28 -13.11
N ARG A 159 -1.30 0.81 -12.69
CA ARG A 159 -1.89 2.14 -12.73
C ARG A 159 -1.13 3.02 -13.69
N TRP A 160 -1.84 3.98 -14.26
CA TRP A 160 -1.27 5.10 -15.01
C TRP A 160 -2.07 6.35 -14.71
N ASN A 161 -1.50 7.52 -15.02
CA ASN A 161 -2.14 8.81 -14.79
C ASN A 161 -2.25 9.62 -16.08
N LEU A 162 -3.34 10.40 -16.18
CA LEU A 162 -3.53 11.38 -17.25
C LEU A 162 -2.44 12.46 -17.24
N VAL A 163 -1.96 12.82 -16.05
CA VAL A 163 -0.83 13.73 -15.87
C VAL A 163 0.45 12.88 -15.76
N PRO A 164 1.37 12.95 -16.72
CA PRO A 164 2.62 12.19 -16.67
C PRO A 164 3.39 12.43 -15.37
N GLY A 165 3.92 11.36 -14.78
CA GLY A 165 4.69 11.42 -13.52
C GLY A 165 3.85 11.67 -12.25
N SER A 166 2.54 11.86 -12.36
CA SER A 166 1.65 12.02 -11.20
C SER A 166 1.24 10.66 -10.60
N PHE A 167 0.90 10.67 -9.31
CA PHE A 167 0.25 9.56 -8.58
C PHE A 167 -1.12 9.95 -8.02
N GLU A 168 -1.69 11.06 -8.50
CA GLU A 168 -2.97 11.60 -8.01
C GLU A 168 -4.15 10.68 -8.31
N LYS A 169 -4.88 10.28 -7.27
CA LYS A 169 -6.01 9.33 -7.40
C LYS A 169 -7.09 9.83 -8.37
N LYS A 170 -7.29 11.15 -8.49
CA LYS A 170 -8.31 11.75 -9.35
C LYS A 170 -8.05 11.51 -10.85
N THR A 171 -6.77 11.46 -11.25
CA THR A 171 -6.35 11.28 -12.64
C THR A 171 -5.93 9.85 -12.95
N MET A 172 -5.96 8.97 -11.95
CA MET A 172 -5.50 7.59 -12.03
C MET A 172 -6.48 6.72 -12.80
N ARG A 173 -5.95 5.79 -13.58
CA ARG A 173 -6.68 4.73 -14.27
C ARG A 173 -5.94 3.41 -14.07
N TYR A 174 -6.70 2.32 -14.03
CA TYR A 174 -6.13 0.98 -14.11
C TYR A 174 -5.91 0.57 -15.56
N TYR A 175 -4.84 -0.16 -15.82
CA TYR A 175 -4.50 -0.67 -17.16
C TYR A 175 -5.62 -1.53 -17.74
N GLY A 176 -6.24 -2.39 -16.92
CA GLY A 176 -7.37 -3.23 -17.32
C GLY A 176 -8.65 -2.46 -17.67
N GLN A 177 -8.76 -1.19 -17.26
CA GLN A 177 -9.95 -0.36 -17.49
C GLN A 177 -9.80 0.56 -18.70
N ALA A 178 -8.60 1.04 -18.99
CA ALA A 178 -8.32 1.93 -20.12
C ALA A 178 -6.85 1.83 -20.52
N LYS A 179 -6.60 1.91 -21.84
CA LYS A 179 -5.24 1.92 -22.38
C LYS A 179 -4.50 3.21 -21.98
N PRO A 180 -3.22 3.12 -21.54
CA PRO A 180 -2.42 4.29 -21.23
C PRO A 180 -2.24 5.21 -22.44
N ILE A 181 -2.12 6.52 -22.18
CA ILE A 181 -1.80 7.53 -23.20
C ILE A 181 -0.32 7.97 -23.16
N ASN A 182 0.43 7.43 -22.20
CA ASN A 182 1.86 7.62 -22.03
C ASN A 182 2.50 6.27 -21.71
N PRO A 183 3.75 6.01 -22.12
CA PRO A 183 4.40 4.70 -22.01
C PRO A 183 4.95 4.46 -20.59
N ARG A 184 4.13 4.74 -19.57
CA ARG A 184 4.51 4.64 -18.16
C ARG A 184 3.43 3.93 -17.35
N LEU A 185 3.84 2.93 -16.59
CA LEU A 185 3.00 2.22 -15.62
C LEU A 185 3.62 2.31 -14.23
N TYR A 186 2.79 2.13 -13.21
CA TYR A 186 3.24 2.02 -11.84
C TYR A 186 2.39 1.07 -11.02
N VAL A 187 3.02 0.49 -9.99
CA VAL A 187 2.34 -0.20 -8.90
C VAL A 187 2.40 0.65 -7.64
N GLN A 188 1.44 0.45 -6.75
CA GLN A 188 1.36 1.13 -5.47
C GLN A 188 1.31 0.08 -4.36
N ASP A 189 2.06 0.32 -3.30
CA ASP A 189 1.99 -0.44 -2.05
C ASP A 189 1.64 0.46 -0.85
N LEU A 190 0.81 -0.10 0.03
CA LEU A 190 0.32 0.46 1.28
C LEU A 190 0.35 -0.68 2.32
N PRO A 191 1.53 -0.99 2.90
CA PRO A 191 1.71 -2.19 3.72
C PRO A 191 0.89 -2.17 5.01
N GLY A 192 0.34 -1.02 5.41
CA GLY A 192 -0.52 -0.87 6.58
C GLY A 192 -0.18 0.38 7.36
N THR A 193 -0.76 0.51 8.56
CA THR A 193 -0.42 1.59 9.49
C THR A 193 -0.12 1.09 10.90
N ALA A 194 0.77 1.81 11.58
CA ALA A 194 1.10 1.66 12.98
C ALA A 194 0.33 2.72 13.80
N PHE A 195 -0.09 2.36 15.01
CA PHE A 195 -0.79 3.26 15.92
C PHE A 195 -0.72 2.72 17.34
N ALA A 196 -0.87 3.61 18.33
CA ALA A 196 -0.92 3.24 19.73
C ALA A 196 -2.26 3.68 20.33
N THR A 197 -2.74 2.89 21.29
CA THR A 197 -4.00 3.12 22.01
C THR A 197 -3.82 2.81 23.49
N GLY A 198 -4.77 3.27 24.30
CA GLY A 198 -4.82 2.97 25.72
C GLY A 198 -4.32 4.12 26.60
N THR A 199 -3.97 3.78 27.84
CA THR A 199 -3.57 4.75 28.87
C THR A 199 -2.20 4.41 29.42
N ALA A 200 -1.63 5.30 30.23
CA ALA A 200 -0.32 5.12 30.86
C ALA A 200 -0.09 3.74 31.51
N ASN A 201 -1.15 3.13 32.07
CA ASN A 201 -1.07 1.88 32.82
C ASN A 201 -1.51 0.64 32.02
N ASN A 202 -2.09 0.84 30.83
CA ASN A 202 -2.56 -0.22 29.95
C ASN A 202 -2.54 0.30 28.51
N GLU A 203 -1.37 0.18 27.89
CA GLU A 203 -1.07 0.72 26.56
C GLU A 203 -0.88 -0.43 25.59
N SER A 204 -1.28 -0.24 24.33
CA SER A 204 -1.11 -1.23 23.27
C SER A 204 -0.81 -0.53 21.96
N ALA A 205 0.02 -1.16 21.12
CA ALA A 205 0.43 -0.60 19.85
C ALA A 205 0.44 -1.66 18.75
N LYS A 206 0.00 -1.28 17.57
CA LYS A 206 0.29 -1.98 16.33
C LYS A 206 1.58 -1.41 15.75
N ASN A 207 2.55 -2.28 15.48
CA ASN A 207 3.88 -1.93 15.01
C ASN A 207 4.10 -2.47 13.60
N ILE A 208 4.95 -1.79 12.85
CA ILE A 208 5.37 -2.23 11.51
C ILE A 208 6.89 -2.25 11.47
N SER A 209 7.47 -3.37 11.06
CA SER A 209 8.90 -3.50 10.78
C SER A 209 9.11 -4.31 9.51
N LEU A 210 8.88 -3.68 8.36
CA LEU A 210 8.93 -4.32 7.05
C LEU A 210 10.02 -3.69 6.18
N GLU A 211 10.78 -4.53 5.50
CA GLU A 211 11.69 -4.16 4.43
C GLU A 211 11.19 -4.76 3.13
N PHE A 212 11.38 -4.00 2.06
CA PHE A 212 10.90 -4.33 0.73
C PHE A 212 12.02 -4.15 -0.28
N ARG A 213 11.99 -4.99 -1.30
CA ARG A 213 12.76 -4.81 -2.51
C ARG A 213 11.83 -4.93 -3.69
N SER A 214 11.67 -3.86 -4.46
CA SER A 214 10.84 -3.88 -5.67
C SER A 214 11.74 -3.81 -6.89
N CYS A 215 11.63 -4.79 -7.76
CA CYS A 215 12.49 -4.96 -8.92
C CYS A 215 11.66 -5.01 -10.20
N ILE A 216 12.21 -4.44 -11.28
CA ILE A 216 11.63 -4.53 -12.61
C ILE A 216 12.34 -5.65 -13.37
N TYR A 217 11.56 -6.57 -13.91
CA TYR A 217 12.01 -7.70 -14.71
C TYR A 217 11.43 -7.61 -16.11
N LYS A 218 12.06 -8.27 -17.07
CA LYS A 218 11.39 -8.60 -18.34
C LYS A 218 10.28 -9.61 -18.05
N ALA A 219 9.06 -9.35 -18.52
CA ALA A 219 7.89 -10.17 -18.22
C ALA A 219 8.07 -11.63 -18.64
N LYS A 220 8.73 -11.87 -19.77
CA LYS A 220 9.04 -13.21 -20.30
C LYS A 220 9.98 -14.04 -19.40
N ASP A 221 10.77 -13.39 -18.54
CA ASP A 221 11.71 -14.05 -17.64
C ASP A 221 11.05 -14.40 -16.29
N VAL A 222 9.84 -13.90 -16.02
CA VAL A 222 9.11 -14.13 -14.77
C VAL A 222 7.98 -15.14 -15.01
N PRO A 223 7.96 -16.30 -14.32
CA PRO A 223 6.92 -17.31 -14.51
C PRO A 223 5.54 -16.77 -14.11
N GLU A 224 4.48 -17.33 -14.71
CA GLU A 224 3.09 -16.99 -14.36
C GLU A 224 2.63 -17.62 -13.03
N ILE A 225 3.34 -18.66 -12.56
CA ILE A 225 3.04 -19.38 -11.32
C ILE A 225 4.34 -19.57 -10.57
N SER A 226 4.33 -19.24 -9.28
CA SER A 226 5.48 -19.38 -8.37
C SER A 226 5.04 -19.81 -6.97
N VAL A 227 5.98 -19.77 -6.04
CA VAL A 227 5.81 -19.97 -4.59
C VAL A 227 6.57 -18.86 -3.84
N PRO A 228 6.21 -18.55 -2.57
CA PRO A 228 6.82 -17.45 -1.82
C PRO A 228 8.35 -17.48 -1.75
N GLU A 229 8.94 -18.67 -1.59
CA GLU A 229 10.39 -18.85 -1.42
C GLU A 229 11.16 -18.79 -2.76
N ASN A 230 10.46 -18.78 -3.89
CA ASN A 230 11.10 -18.71 -5.20
C ASN A 230 11.48 -17.26 -5.53
N LEU A 231 12.68 -16.87 -5.11
CA LEU A 231 13.28 -15.55 -5.35
C LEU A 231 13.69 -15.29 -6.81
N LEU A 232 13.11 -16.02 -7.76
CA LEU A 232 13.37 -15.92 -9.19
C LEU A 232 14.86 -16.06 -9.54
N PRO A 233 15.57 -17.13 -9.09
CA PRO A 233 17.02 -17.23 -9.24
C PRO A 233 17.50 -17.21 -10.71
N GLU A 234 16.64 -17.64 -11.63
CA GLU A 234 16.94 -17.65 -13.07
C GLU A 234 16.61 -16.32 -13.77
N ALA A 235 15.83 -15.43 -13.12
CA ALA A 235 15.47 -14.14 -13.67
C ALA A 235 16.42 -13.05 -13.16
N LYS A 236 16.97 -12.24 -14.07
CA LYS A 236 17.81 -11.10 -13.69
C LYS A 236 16.99 -9.82 -13.72
N PRO A 237 16.88 -9.08 -12.60
CA PRO A 237 16.20 -7.80 -12.61
C PRO A 237 17.00 -6.79 -13.45
N VAL A 238 16.29 -5.91 -14.14
CA VAL A 238 16.90 -4.77 -14.84
C VAL A 238 17.31 -3.70 -13.83
N VAL A 239 16.47 -3.45 -12.82
CA VAL A 239 16.74 -2.53 -11.72
C VAL A 239 15.94 -2.94 -10.49
N CYS A 240 16.48 -2.66 -9.30
CA CYS A 240 15.83 -2.87 -8.02
C CYS A 240 15.90 -1.62 -7.14
N PHE A 241 14.88 -1.44 -6.30
CA PHE A 241 14.85 -0.41 -5.27
C PHE A 241 14.57 -1.03 -3.92
N ASP A 242 15.41 -0.71 -2.94
CA ASP A 242 15.19 -1.10 -1.55
C ASP A 242 14.43 0.01 -0.81
N TRP A 243 13.40 -0.37 -0.06
CA TRP A 243 12.62 0.55 0.77
C TRP A 243 12.04 -0.15 2.00
N ARG A 244 11.42 0.62 2.90
CA ARG A 244 10.94 0.10 4.18
C ARG A 244 9.72 0.83 4.69
N SER A 245 8.95 0.14 5.53
CA SER A 245 7.98 0.73 6.45
C SER A 245 8.36 0.31 7.87
N SER A 246 8.77 1.27 8.71
CA SER A 246 9.27 0.97 10.05
C SER A 246 8.78 2.01 11.04
N PHE A 247 7.86 1.56 11.90
CA PHE A 247 7.22 2.31 12.98
C PHE A 247 7.07 1.37 14.19
N ILE A 248 8.03 1.45 15.11
CA ILE A 248 8.07 0.68 16.36
C ILE A 248 7.75 1.60 17.53
N TYR A 249 6.75 1.24 18.32
CA TYR A 249 6.32 2.02 19.46
C TYR A 249 7.27 1.85 20.64
N ASP A 250 7.87 2.95 21.07
CA ASP A 250 8.63 3.03 22.31
C ASP A 250 7.67 3.40 23.46
N PHE A 251 7.38 2.45 24.34
CA PHE A 251 6.47 2.64 25.46
C PHE A 251 7.00 3.64 26.51
N GLU A 252 8.31 3.75 26.68
CA GLU A 252 8.91 4.66 27.65
C GLU A 252 8.82 6.10 27.17
N ARG A 253 9.10 6.31 25.88
CA ARG A 253 9.05 7.63 25.24
C ARG A 253 7.67 8.00 24.70
N ARG A 254 6.76 7.03 24.60
CA ARG A 254 5.42 7.14 23.99
C ARG A 254 5.43 7.70 22.58
N LEU A 255 6.35 7.22 21.75
CA LEU A 255 6.50 7.67 20.37
C LEU A 255 6.91 6.54 19.45
N PHE A 256 6.53 6.65 18.18
CA PHE A 256 6.98 5.74 17.15
C PHE A 256 8.41 6.11 16.72
N THR A 257 9.26 5.09 16.66
CA THR A 257 10.63 5.17 16.15
C THR A 257 10.76 4.37 14.86
N SER A 258 11.77 4.69 14.07
CA SER A 258 12.15 3.93 12.89
C SER A 258 13.54 3.37 13.08
N GLN A 259 13.78 2.15 12.64
CA GLN A 259 15.08 1.48 12.78
C GLN A 259 15.59 0.93 11.45
N ASN A 260 16.91 0.75 11.35
CA ASN A 260 17.53 0.02 10.25
C ASN A 260 17.40 -1.49 10.49
N GLY A 261 17.06 -2.26 9.47
CA GLY A 261 16.77 -3.67 9.62
C GLY A 261 15.39 -3.96 10.20
N ILE A 262 15.01 -5.23 10.17
CA ILE A 262 13.80 -5.73 10.83
C ILE A 262 14.01 -5.82 12.35
N SER A 263 12.94 -5.61 13.12
CA SER A 263 12.92 -5.72 14.58
C SER A 263 13.33 -7.12 15.03
N GLU A 264 13.90 -7.22 16.24
CA GLU A 264 14.20 -8.52 16.86
C GLU A 264 12.93 -9.36 17.01
N SER A 265 11.78 -8.72 17.22
CA SER A 265 10.48 -9.39 17.23
C SER A 265 10.11 -10.03 15.90
N CYS A 266 10.82 -9.75 14.81
CA CYS A 266 10.56 -10.30 13.48
C CYS A 266 11.61 -11.34 13.04
N ARG A 267 12.56 -11.71 13.92
CA ARG A 267 13.61 -12.69 13.63
C ARG A 267 13.27 -14.08 14.12
#